data_AF-A0A954VFH9-F1
#
_entry.id   AF-A0A954VFH9-F1
#
_cell.length_a   1.000
_cell.length_b   1.000
_cell.length_c   1.000
_cell.angle_alpha   90.00
_cell.angle_beta   90.00
_cell.angle_gamma   90.00
#
_symmetry.space_group_name_H-M   'P 1'
#
loop_
_entity.id
_entity.type
_entity.pdbx_description
1 polymer ?
#
loop_
_entity_poly.entity_id
_entity_poly.type
_entity_poly.pdbx_seq_one_letter_code
_entity_poly.pdbx_strand_id
1 'polypeptide(L)'
;MLSDIVFTGFLLPMLIAYAVGRLVLQVPRLQFASATTGLMCVSLAGVLFFEWLPLDPELHWQWLPALILFSSVLSLLVNINSRHLGKHTELDDSEQSGSVPEARFSLRHAIQVTLFAFLAILTAYFLMPDWQKLNDVRFWYGIVLSMIIFTVCWMTHSGTIRARPTLSSTVLALTSIATGIVLFHSGSLKFAQFAGLPAAACIAWRLLSRNAQFKPSCIAIATPAYTIAITGLLFCGYINSFSSVPVACYLLCVFAPASLFFHTHDKLTLPKLALHLLPLVIAVIWATTRSLLDDL
;
A
#
# COMPACT_ATOMS: atom_id res chain seq x y z
N MET A 1 -19.46 13.14 -12.11
CA MET A 1 -18.75 11.86 -11.98
C MET A 1 -17.23 12.03 -11.85
N LEU A 2 -16.50 12.48 -12.89
CA LEU A 2 -15.04 12.66 -12.78
C LEU A 2 -14.65 13.69 -11.71
N SER A 3 -15.40 14.80 -11.62
CA SER A 3 -15.27 15.81 -10.56
C SER A 3 -15.38 15.21 -9.16
N ASP A 4 -16.33 14.29 -8.98
CA ASP A 4 -16.63 13.69 -7.69
C ASP A 4 -15.50 12.74 -7.29
N ILE A 5 -14.94 11.96 -8.23
CA ILE A 5 -13.76 11.12 -8.00
C ILE A 5 -12.58 11.96 -7.55
N VAL A 6 -12.28 13.02 -8.30
CA VAL A 6 -11.10 13.86 -8.03
C VAL A 6 -11.25 14.54 -6.67
N PHE A 7 -12.43 15.07 -6.36
CA PHE A 7 -12.66 15.78 -5.10
C PHE A 7 -12.72 14.84 -3.90
N THR A 8 -13.61 13.84 -3.93
CA THR A 8 -13.87 12.94 -2.79
C THR A 8 -12.83 11.84 -2.64
N GLY A 9 -12.28 11.32 -3.74
CA GLY A 9 -11.32 10.22 -3.73
C GLY A 9 -9.88 10.66 -3.54
N PHE A 10 -9.52 11.87 -3.98
CA PHE A 10 -8.11 12.32 -3.98
C PHE A 10 -7.88 13.61 -3.20
N LEU A 11 -8.56 14.71 -3.56
CA LEU A 11 -8.22 16.04 -3.07
C LEU A 11 -8.56 16.21 -1.59
N LEU A 12 -9.77 15.85 -1.19
CA LEU A 12 -10.22 15.95 0.20
C LEU A 12 -9.41 15.02 1.14
N PRO A 13 -9.23 13.72 0.84
CA PRO A 13 -8.35 12.85 1.62
C PRO A 13 -6.91 13.37 1.71
N MET A 14 -6.38 13.97 0.65
CA MET A 14 -5.03 14.53 0.64
C MET A 14 -4.91 15.73 1.59
N LEU A 15 -5.89 16.64 1.57
CA LEU A 15 -5.93 17.78 2.48
C LEU A 15 -6.04 17.33 3.94
N ILE A 16 -6.90 16.35 4.22
CA ILE A 16 -7.04 15.75 5.56
C ILE A 16 -5.73 15.08 5.99
N ALA A 17 -5.13 14.25 5.14
CA ALA A 17 -3.84 13.59 5.38
C ALA A 17 -2.75 14.60 5.73
N TYR A 18 -2.68 15.68 4.93
CA TYR A 18 -1.68 16.72 5.09
C TYR A 18 -1.91 17.51 6.38
N ALA A 19 -3.15 17.91 6.68
CA ALA A 19 -3.48 18.66 7.89
C ALA A 19 -3.23 17.83 9.16
N VAL A 20 -3.69 16.58 9.19
CA VAL A 20 -3.45 15.64 10.30
C VAL A 20 -1.95 15.39 10.45
N GLY A 21 -1.24 15.09 9.38
CA GLY A 21 0.20 14.86 9.43
C GLY A 21 0.96 16.09 9.94
N ARG A 22 0.56 17.30 9.53
CA ARG A 22 1.14 18.55 10.04
C ARG A 22 0.86 18.76 11.53
N LEU A 23 -0.35 18.48 11.99
CA LEU A 23 -0.72 18.57 13.42
C LEU A 23 0.05 17.56 14.27
N VAL A 24 0.11 16.30 13.84
CA VAL A 24 0.83 15.25 14.59
C VAL A 24 2.34 15.56 14.64
N LEU A 25 2.89 16.17 13.60
CA LEU A 25 4.29 16.59 13.59
C LEU A 25 4.65 17.62 14.66
N GLN A 26 3.69 18.41 15.13
CA GLN A 26 3.89 19.35 16.22
C GLN A 26 4.08 18.65 17.57
N VAL A 27 3.79 17.35 17.67
CA VAL A 27 3.93 16.55 18.88
C VAL A 27 5.14 15.62 18.76
N PRO A 28 6.31 15.96 19.34
CA PRO A 28 7.56 15.20 19.17
C PRO A 28 7.44 13.72 19.55
N ARG A 29 6.61 13.42 20.56
CA ARG A 29 6.35 12.05 21.04
C ARG A 29 5.59 11.18 20.03
N LEU A 30 4.87 11.78 19.08
CA LEU A 30 4.03 11.09 18.11
C LEU A 30 4.63 10.98 16.71
N GLN A 31 5.86 11.46 16.47
CA GLN A 31 6.47 11.47 15.14
C GLN A 31 6.49 10.09 14.46
N PHE A 32 6.65 9.01 15.22
CA PHE A 32 6.62 7.64 14.71
C PHE A 32 5.21 7.02 14.61
N ALA A 33 4.26 7.51 15.39
CA ALA A 33 2.85 7.12 15.25
C ALA A 33 2.20 7.86 14.07
N SER A 34 2.71 9.03 13.71
CA SER A 34 2.12 9.96 12.73
C SER A 34 1.87 9.38 11.35
N ALA A 35 2.70 8.44 10.88
CA ALA A 35 2.59 7.86 9.56
C ALA A 35 1.43 6.87 9.46
N THR A 36 1.40 5.95 10.41
CA THR A 36 0.35 4.94 10.54
C THR A 36 -0.96 5.58 10.96
N THR A 37 -0.92 6.55 11.89
CA THR A 37 -2.10 7.31 12.31
C THR A 37 -2.60 8.21 11.19
N GLY A 38 -1.73 8.82 10.38
CA GLY A 38 -2.13 9.60 9.21
C GLY A 38 -2.84 8.74 8.17
N LEU A 39 -2.27 7.56 7.83
CA LEU A 39 -2.92 6.61 6.93
C LEU A 39 -4.24 6.10 7.50
N MET A 40 -4.28 5.75 8.79
CA MET A 40 -5.51 5.37 9.49
C MET A 40 -6.55 6.48 9.49
N CYS A 41 -6.19 7.72 9.81
CA CYS A 41 -7.11 8.84 9.83
C CYS A 41 -7.64 9.14 8.44
N VAL A 42 -6.84 8.96 7.39
CA VAL A 42 -7.28 9.11 6.00
C VAL A 42 -8.22 7.99 5.59
N SER A 43 -7.92 6.75 5.98
CA SER A 43 -8.79 5.60 5.74
C SER A 43 -10.10 5.70 6.53
N LEU A 44 -10.06 6.06 7.81
CA LEU A 44 -11.22 6.31 8.66
C LEU A 44 -12.04 7.50 8.18
N ALA A 45 -11.40 8.62 7.83
CA ALA A 45 -12.11 9.78 7.28
C ALA A 45 -12.76 9.43 5.94
N GLY A 46 -12.10 8.63 5.10
CA GLY A 46 -12.70 8.09 3.88
C GLY A 46 -13.93 7.25 4.18
N VAL A 47 -13.82 6.26 5.09
CA VAL A 47 -14.94 5.39 5.49
C VAL A 47 -16.11 6.19 6.08
N LEU A 48 -15.84 7.13 6.99
CA LEU A 48 -16.86 7.98 7.62
C LEU A 48 -17.52 8.93 6.61
N PHE A 49 -16.79 9.42 5.60
CA PHE A 49 -17.40 10.21 4.52
C PHE A 49 -18.34 9.38 3.64
N PHE A 50 -18.10 8.07 3.52
CA PHE A 50 -18.93 7.18 2.71
C PHE A 50 -20.16 6.61 3.44
N GLU A 51 -20.19 6.59 4.77
CA GLU A 51 -21.45 6.35 5.53
C GLU A 51 -22.57 7.33 5.18
N TRP A 52 -22.21 8.52 4.69
CA TRP A 52 -23.15 9.55 4.28
C TRP A 52 -23.64 9.40 2.84
N LEU A 53 -23.13 8.42 2.07
CA LEU A 53 -23.66 8.05 0.76
C LEU A 53 -24.61 6.84 0.89
N PRO A 54 -25.74 6.82 0.17
CA PRO A 54 -26.74 5.74 0.24
C PRO A 54 -26.20 4.50 -0.48
N LEU A 55 -25.38 3.71 0.21
CA LEU A 55 -24.82 2.45 -0.27
C LEU A 55 -25.29 1.37 0.67
N ASP A 56 -25.84 0.26 0.15
CA ASP A 56 -26.21 -0.91 0.97
C ASP A 56 -24.99 -1.40 1.77
N PRO A 57 -24.93 -1.10 3.09
CA PRO A 57 -23.77 -1.38 3.93
C PRO A 57 -23.61 -2.88 4.18
N GLU A 58 -24.71 -3.62 4.06
CA GLU A 58 -24.88 -4.95 4.64
C GLU A 58 -23.94 -6.01 4.06
N LEU A 59 -23.50 -5.85 2.80
CA LEU A 59 -22.69 -6.89 2.15
C LEU A 59 -21.19 -6.79 2.43
N HIS A 60 -20.63 -5.60 2.69
CA HIS A 60 -19.17 -5.37 2.60
C HIS A 60 -18.54 -4.61 3.79
N TRP A 61 -19.35 -4.19 4.77
CA TRP A 61 -18.88 -3.36 5.90
C TRP A 61 -17.96 -4.05 6.89
N GLN A 62 -18.06 -5.37 7.03
CA GLN A 62 -17.45 -6.08 8.16
C GLN A 62 -15.92 -6.18 8.06
N TRP A 63 -15.36 -6.03 6.85
CA TRP A 63 -14.00 -6.45 6.53
C TRP A 63 -13.06 -5.24 6.50
N LEU A 64 -13.57 -4.07 6.11
CA LEU A 64 -12.77 -2.85 5.93
C LEU A 64 -12.19 -2.30 7.26
N PRO A 65 -12.98 -2.21 8.36
CA PRO A 65 -12.45 -1.83 9.67
C PRO A 65 -11.45 -2.86 10.20
N ALA A 66 -11.71 -4.16 10.00
CA ALA A 66 -10.81 -5.23 10.42
C ALA A 66 -9.48 -5.17 9.66
N LEU A 67 -9.50 -4.88 8.35
CA LEU A 67 -8.31 -4.73 7.52
C LEU A 67 -7.46 -3.52 7.91
N ILE A 68 -8.12 -2.38 8.17
CA ILE A 68 -7.45 -1.16 8.62
C ILE A 68 -6.83 -1.41 10.00
N LEU A 69 -7.60 -1.95 10.94
CA LEU A 69 -7.16 -2.18 12.31
C LEU A 69 -6.02 -3.22 12.35
N PHE A 70 -6.13 -4.28 11.56
CA PHE A 70 -5.10 -5.31 11.42
C PHE A 70 -3.81 -4.75 10.79
N SER A 71 -3.92 -3.99 9.71
CA SER A 71 -2.75 -3.36 9.07
C SER A 71 -2.02 -2.39 10.01
N SER A 72 -2.75 -1.79 10.94
CA SER A 72 -2.24 -0.80 11.90
C SER A 72 -1.58 -1.44 13.11
N VAL A 73 -2.21 -2.47 13.67
CA VAL A 73 -1.59 -3.32 14.71
C VAL A 73 -0.32 -3.96 14.17
N LEU A 74 -0.32 -4.39 12.91
CA LEU A 74 0.85 -4.99 12.31
C LEU A 74 1.98 -3.98 12.09
N SER A 75 1.65 -2.79 11.58
CA SER A 75 2.63 -1.72 11.38
C SER A 75 3.24 -1.28 12.73
N LEU A 76 2.46 -1.32 13.81
CA LEU A 76 2.92 -1.15 15.18
C LEU A 76 3.90 -2.27 15.61
N LEU A 77 3.59 -3.54 15.32
CA LEU A 77 4.46 -4.67 15.65
C LEU A 77 5.81 -4.58 14.91
N VAL A 78 5.80 -4.19 13.64
CA VAL A 78 7.02 -3.92 12.85
C VAL A 78 7.83 -2.78 13.47
N ASN A 79 7.15 -1.72 13.93
CA ASN A 79 7.79 -0.57 14.58
C ASN A 79 8.42 -0.95 15.93
N ILE A 80 7.72 -1.71 16.77
CA ILE A 80 8.24 -2.20 18.05
C ILE A 80 9.51 -3.02 17.83
N ASN A 81 9.51 -3.89 16.82
CA ASN A 81 10.69 -4.66 16.46
C ASN A 81 11.84 -3.73 16.03
N SER A 82 11.57 -2.71 15.20
CA SER A 82 12.60 -1.75 14.76
C SER A 82 13.20 -0.87 15.86
N ARG A 83 12.44 -0.59 16.94
CA ARG A 83 12.91 0.25 18.07
C ARG A 83 13.81 -0.51 19.02
N HIS A 84 13.52 -1.79 19.29
CA HIS A 84 14.42 -2.63 20.06
C HIS A 84 15.78 -2.77 19.39
N LEU A 85 15.84 -2.66 18.06
CA LEU A 85 17.08 -2.67 17.30
C LEU A 85 17.97 -1.42 17.51
N GLY A 86 17.39 -0.22 17.61
CA GLY A 86 18.19 1.02 17.69
C GLY A 86 18.94 1.22 19.01
N LYS A 87 18.43 0.65 20.11
CA LYS A 87 19.05 0.78 21.43
C LYS A 87 20.27 -0.12 21.65
N HIS A 88 20.41 -1.19 20.87
CA HIS A 88 21.55 -2.10 21.03
C HIS A 88 22.78 -1.67 20.23
N THR A 89 22.60 -0.88 19.17
CA THR A 89 23.73 -0.34 18.38
C THR A 89 24.58 0.65 19.17
N GLU A 90 24.00 1.39 20.13
CA GLU A 90 24.75 2.30 21.01
C GLU A 90 25.48 1.56 22.15
N LEU A 91 25.15 0.29 22.41
CA LEU A 91 25.80 -0.53 23.44
C LEU A 91 26.94 -1.40 22.87
N ASP A 92 26.85 -1.81 21.59
CA ASP A 92 27.84 -2.67 20.92
C ASP A 92 29.17 -1.95 20.58
N ASP A 93 29.23 -0.62 20.60
CA ASP A 93 30.50 0.11 20.45
C ASP A 93 31.46 -0.09 21.65
N SER A 94 30.94 -0.62 22.77
CA SER A 94 31.74 -0.94 23.96
C SER A 94 32.14 -2.42 24.08
N GLU A 95 31.62 -3.31 23.23
CA GLU A 95 31.82 -4.76 23.30
C GLU A 95 32.30 -5.37 21.95
N GLN A 96 33.23 -4.70 21.26
CA GLN A 96 33.95 -5.28 20.12
C GLN A 96 35.04 -6.25 20.56
N SER A 97 34.68 -7.47 20.97
CA SER A 97 35.61 -8.61 20.97
C SER A 97 34.89 -9.95 21.03
N GLY A 98 34.53 -10.50 19.87
CA GLY A 98 34.18 -11.92 19.74
C GLY A 98 32.95 -12.22 18.89
N SER A 99 33.15 -12.43 17.58
CA SER A 99 32.48 -13.43 16.72
C SER A 99 30.94 -13.66 16.69
N VAL A 100 30.06 -12.85 17.29
CA VAL A 100 28.58 -13.10 17.25
C VAL A 100 27.73 -12.32 16.19
N PRO A 101 28.25 -11.64 15.15
CA PRO A 101 27.38 -10.83 14.27
C PRO A 101 26.52 -11.64 13.28
N GLU A 102 26.94 -12.83 12.82
CA GLU A 102 26.23 -13.55 11.75
C GLU A 102 24.89 -14.17 12.20
N ALA A 103 24.84 -14.77 13.40
CA ALA A 103 23.62 -15.43 13.90
C ALA A 103 22.45 -14.44 14.11
N ARG A 104 22.74 -13.20 14.49
CA ARG A 104 21.72 -12.17 14.76
C ARG A 104 21.03 -11.67 13.47
N PHE A 105 21.74 -11.65 12.34
CA PHE A 105 21.19 -11.21 11.06
C PHE A 105 20.16 -12.21 10.50
N SER A 106 20.44 -13.51 10.63
CA SER A 106 19.59 -14.61 10.16
C SER A 106 18.23 -14.64 10.86
N LEU A 107 18.22 -14.53 12.20
CA LEU A 107 16.98 -14.57 12.98
C LEU A 107 16.02 -13.41 12.65
N ARG A 108 16.55 -12.21 12.39
CA ARG A 108 15.75 -11.03 12.05
C ARG A 108 15.00 -11.21 10.74
N HIS A 109 15.70 -11.69 9.71
CA HIS A 109 15.11 -11.95 8.41
C HIS A 109 14.06 -13.05 8.50
N ALA A 110 14.35 -14.11 9.26
CA ALA A 110 13.39 -15.19 9.50
C ALA A 110 12.08 -14.66 10.11
N ILE A 111 12.16 -13.88 11.20
CA ILE A 111 10.96 -13.31 11.86
C ILE A 111 10.16 -12.42 10.90
N GLN A 112 10.83 -11.55 10.13
CA GLN A 112 10.14 -10.68 9.17
C GLN A 112 9.45 -11.46 8.05
N VAL A 113 10.14 -12.44 7.47
CA VAL A 113 9.58 -13.32 6.45
C VAL A 113 8.37 -14.08 6.99
N THR A 114 8.46 -14.65 8.19
CA THR A 114 7.34 -15.36 8.84
C THR A 114 6.17 -14.42 9.09
N LEU A 115 6.41 -13.19 9.56
CA LEU A 115 5.36 -12.20 9.77
C LEU A 115 4.66 -11.82 8.46
N PHE A 116 5.41 -11.61 7.37
CA PHE A 116 4.79 -11.32 6.07
C PHE A 116 4.04 -12.51 5.50
N ALA A 117 4.52 -13.74 5.69
CA ALA A 117 3.84 -14.95 5.24
C ALA A 117 2.51 -15.12 6.00
N PHE A 118 2.54 -15.01 7.33
CA PHE A 118 1.35 -15.07 8.16
C PHE A 118 0.34 -13.98 7.78
N LEU A 119 0.83 -12.76 7.58
CA LEU A 119 0.03 -11.62 7.14
C LEU A 119 -0.67 -11.90 5.82
N ALA A 120 0.06 -12.39 4.82
CA ALA A 120 -0.48 -12.66 3.49
C ALA A 120 -1.54 -13.77 3.50
N ILE A 121 -1.35 -14.80 4.33
CA ILE A 121 -2.34 -15.86 4.55
C ILE A 121 -3.61 -15.28 5.17
N LEU A 122 -3.46 -14.53 6.27
CA LEU A 122 -4.61 -13.97 6.98
C LEU A 122 -5.38 -12.95 6.13
N THR A 123 -4.67 -12.07 5.43
CA THR A 123 -5.28 -11.13 4.50
C THR A 123 -6.02 -11.86 3.39
N ALA A 124 -5.41 -12.84 2.72
CA ALA A 124 -6.09 -13.57 1.65
C ALA A 124 -7.35 -14.29 2.15
N TYR A 125 -7.31 -14.83 3.37
CA TYR A 125 -8.48 -15.46 4.00
C TYR A 125 -9.64 -14.46 4.18
N PHE A 126 -9.37 -13.28 4.77
CA PHE A 126 -10.40 -12.26 5.00
C PHE A 126 -10.87 -11.55 3.73
N LEU A 127 -10.01 -11.47 2.73
CA LEU A 127 -10.33 -10.77 1.49
C LEU A 127 -11.16 -11.64 0.52
N MET A 128 -11.21 -12.95 0.76
CA MET A 128 -11.90 -13.89 -0.10
C MET A 128 -13.41 -13.89 0.19
N PRO A 129 -14.26 -13.41 -0.74
CA PRO A 129 -15.70 -13.36 -0.51
C PRO A 129 -16.32 -14.77 -0.42
N ASP A 130 -17.34 -14.92 0.42
CA ASP A 130 -18.10 -16.18 0.62
C ASP A 130 -19.11 -16.48 -0.51
N TRP A 131 -18.78 -16.15 -1.75
CA TRP A 131 -19.71 -16.33 -2.86
C TRP A 131 -19.77 -17.78 -3.30
N GLN A 132 -21.00 -18.30 -3.49
CA GLN A 132 -21.22 -19.69 -3.93
C GLN A 132 -20.42 -20.06 -5.19
N LYS A 133 -20.29 -19.12 -6.15
CA LYS A 133 -19.53 -19.34 -7.40
C LYS A 133 -18.03 -19.58 -7.19
N LEU A 134 -17.47 -19.12 -6.07
CA LEU A 134 -16.05 -19.27 -5.76
C LEU A 134 -15.77 -20.51 -4.92
N ASN A 135 -16.78 -21.19 -4.35
CA ASN A 135 -16.56 -22.27 -3.37
C ASN A 135 -15.58 -23.35 -3.86
N ASP A 136 -15.69 -23.79 -5.10
CA ASP A 136 -14.85 -24.86 -5.66
C ASP A 136 -13.40 -24.42 -5.92
N VAL A 137 -13.19 -23.13 -6.17
CA VAL A 137 -11.88 -22.56 -6.54
C VAL A 137 -11.28 -21.70 -5.42
N ARG A 138 -12.00 -21.50 -4.32
CA ARG A 138 -11.66 -20.56 -3.24
C ARG A 138 -10.29 -20.83 -2.65
N PHE A 139 -9.99 -22.09 -2.42
CA PHE A 139 -8.71 -22.52 -1.86
C PHE A 139 -7.54 -22.10 -2.76
N TRP A 140 -7.66 -22.33 -4.07
CA TRP A 140 -6.62 -21.98 -5.04
C TRP A 140 -6.41 -20.47 -5.16
N TYR A 141 -7.49 -19.70 -5.23
CA TYR A 141 -7.41 -18.25 -5.21
C TYR A 141 -6.76 -17.74 -3.92
N GLY A 142 -7.05 -18.37 -2.77
CA GLY A 142 -6.46 -18.03 -1.49
C GLY A 142 -4.94 -18.20 -1.51
N ILE A 143 -4.46 -19.36 -1.98
CA ILE A 143 -3.03 -19.65 -2.12
C ILE A 143 -2.35 -18.62 -3.05
N VAL A 144 -2.90 -18.41 -4.24
CA VAL A 144 -2.32 -17.51 -5.24
C VAL A 144 -2.28 -16.08 -4.70
N LEU A 145 -3.37 -15.61 -4.09
CA LEU A 145 -3.45 -14.28 -3.49
C LEU A 145 -2.46 -14.11 -2.33
N SER A 146 -2.31 -15.11 -1.46
CA SER A 146 -1.29 -15.09 -0.39
C SER A 146 0.12 -15.02 -0.96
N MET A 147 0.44 -15.80 -2.01
CA MET A 147 1.75 -15.76 -2.65
C MET A 147 2.04 -14.38 -3.26
N ILE A 148 1.04 -13.76 -3.91
CA ILE A 148 1.16 -12.42 -4.49
C ILE A 148 1.39 -11.38 -3.38
N ILE A 149 0.53 -11.35 -2.35
CA ILE A 149 0.64 -10.39 -1.24
C ILE A 149 2.00 -10.53 -0.55
N PHE A 150 2.43 -11.75 -0.24
CA PHE A 150 3.73 -12.01 0.38
C PHE A 150 4.87 -11.45 -0.48
N THR A 151 4.91 -11.82 -1.76
CA THR A 151 5.98 -11.45 -2.68
C THR A 151 6.08 -9.93 -2.84
N VAL A 152 4.95 -9.28 -3.12
CA VAL A 152 4.91 -7.83 -3.34
C VAL A 152 5.22 -7.08 -2.05
N CYS A 153 4.70 -7.54 -0.92
CA CYS A 153 4.96 -6.91 0.38
C CYS A 153 6.45 -6.99 0.72
N TRP A 154 7.06 -8.18 0.58
CA TRP A 154 8.48 -8.39 0.80
C TRP A 154 9.37 -7.51 -0.08
N MET A 155 9.11 -7.52 -1.40
CA MET A 155 9.89 -6.75 -2.37
C MET A 155 9.72 -5.25 -2.13
N THR A 156 8.49 -4.78 -1.96
CA THR A 156 8.21 -3.35 -1.77
C THR A 156 8.79 -2.87 -0.45
N HIS A 157 8.65 -3.61 0.65
CA HIS A 157 9.24 -3.25 1.94
C HIS A 157 10.77 -3.19 1.88
N SER A 158 11.40 -4.20 1.30
CA SER A 158 12.86 -4.24 1.12
C SER A 158 13.34 -3.08 0.23
N GLY A 159 12.57 -2.78 -0.83
CA GLY A 159 12.81 -1.64 -1.71
C GLY A 159 12.66 -0.29 -1.00
N THR A 160 11.61 -0.11 -0.19
CA THR A 160 11.34 1.17 0.48
C THR A 160 12.30 1.45 1.63
N ILE A 161 12.85 0.44 2.30
CA ILE A 161 13.93 0.60 3.29
C ILE A 161 15.18 1.21 2.64
N ARG A 162 15.52 0.75 1.42
CA ARG A 162 16.77 1.12 0.74
C ARG A 162 16.62 2.34 -0.16
N ALA A 163 15.42 2.59 -0.67
CA ALA A 163 15.14 3.69 -1.60
C ALA A 163 15.03 5.04 -0.88
N ARG A 164 15.21 6.12 -1.65
CA ARG A 164 14.96 7.47 -1.14
C ARG A 164 13.47 7.63 -0.80
N PRO A 165 13.10 8.21 0.36
CA PRO A 165 11.70 8.34 0.77
C PRO A 165 10.82 9.05 -0.26
N THR A 166 11.36 10.08 -0.90
CA THR A 166 10.67 10.85 -1.93
C THR A 166 10.32 10.00 -3.15
N LEU A 167 11.25 9.12 -3.56
CA LEU A 167 11.02 8.19 -4.65
C LEU A 167 9.95 7.17 -4.26
N SER A 168 10.10 6.54 -3.09
CA SER A 168 9.14 5.56 -2.56
C SER A 168 7.73 6.14 -2.51
N SER A 169 7.54 7.33 -1.92
CA SER A 169 6.22 7.97 -1.88
C SER A 169 5.65 8.26 -3.27
N THR A 170 6.51 8.58 -4.25
CA THR A 170 6.06 8.93 -5.60
C THR A 170 5.60 7.67 -6.33
N VAL A 171 6.36 6.58 -6.26
CA VAL A 171 6.00 5.31 -6.89
C VAL A 171 4.70 4.75 -6.29
N LEU A 172 4.57 4.78 -4.97
CA LEU A 172 3.34 4.35 -4.28
C LEU A 172 2.15 5.24 -4.65
N ALA A 173 2.32 6.57 -4.70
CA ALA A 173 1.24 7.48 -5.12
C ALA A 173 0.79 7.22 -6.57
N LEU A 174 1.73 7.11 -7.50
CA LEU A 174 1.42 6.85 -8.92
C LEU A 174 0.76 5.49 -9.11
N THR A 175 1.23 4.46 -8.38
CA THR A 175 0.61 3.13 -8.41
C THR A 175 -0.84 3.19 -7.93
N SER A 176 -1.12 3.92 -6.85
CA SER A 176 -2.47 4.10 -6.34
C SER A 176 -3.39 4.86 -7.29
N ILE A 177 -2.86 5.89 -7.96
CA ILE A 177 -3.61 6.62 -9.01
C ILE A 177 -3.94 5.67 -10.17
N ALA A 178 -2.95 4.92 -10.67
CA ALA A 178 -3.16 3.95 -11.75
C ALA A 178 -4.16 2.85 -11.34
N THR A 179 -4.08 2.38 -10.10
CA THR A 179 -5.04 1.45 -9.50
C THR A 179 -6.46 2.03 -9.54
N GLY A 180 -6.62 3.30 -9.16
CA GLY A 180 -7.90 3.99 -9.25
C GLY A 180 -8.46 4.05 -10.67
N ILE A 181 -7.61 4.31 -11.67
CA ILE A 181 -8.01 4.32 -13.08
C ILE A 181 -8.45 2.92 -13.53
N VAL A 182 -7.68 1.88 -13.22
CA VAL A 182 -8.02 0.49 -13.56
C VAL A 182 -9.35 0.08 -12.94
N LEU A 183 -9.58 0.42 -11.66
CA LEU A 183 -10.82 0.13 -10.94
C LEU A 183 -12.02 0.95 -11.44
N PHE A 184 -11.77 2.16 -11.93
CA PHE A 184 -12.82 2.96 -12.59
C PHE A 184 -13.27 2.27 -13.88
N HIS A 185 -12.31 1.88 -14.73
CA HIS A 185 -12.59 1.13 -15.97
C HIS A 185 -13.13 -0.28 -15.74
N SER A 186 -12.91 -0.85 -14.54
CA SER A 186 -13.50 -2.14 -14.16
C SER A 186 -15.00 -2.05 -13.88
N GLY A 187 -15.57 -0.84 -13.87
CA GLY A 187 -16.97 -0.57 -13.59
C GLY A 187 -17.25 -0.26 -12.11
N SER A 188 -16.23 -0.03 -11.28
CA SER A 188 -16.41 0.26 -9.85
C SER A 188 -15.84 1.62 -9.44
N LEU A 189 -16.71 2.64 -9.53
CA LEU A 189 -16.43 3.99 -9.04
C LEU A 189 -15.94 4.00 -7.58
N LYS A 190 -16.54 3.16 -6.74
CA LYS A 190 -16.23 3.09 -5.31
C LYS A 190 -14.81 2.60 -5.07
N PHE A 191 -14.41 1.50 -5.72
CA PHE A 191 -13.06 0.98 -5.57
C PHE A 191 -12.02 1.97 -6.13
N ALA A 192 -12.37 2.72 -7.19
CA ALA A 192 -11.52 3.79 -7.70
C ALA A 192 -11.29 4.90 -6.65
N GLN A 193 -12.34 5.31 -5.93
CA GLN A 193 -12.22 6.30 -4.84
C GLN A 193 -11.41 5.75 -3.67
N PHE A 194 -11.60 4.49 -3.27
CA PHE A 194 -10.79 3.86 -2.22
C PHE A 194 -9.31 3.77 -2.56
N ALA A 195 -8.97 3.58 -3.84
CA ALA A 195 -7.59 3.62 -4.31
C ALA A 195 -6.98 5.04 -4.27
N GLY A 196 -7.82 6.08 -4.28
CA GLY A 196 -7.37 7.46 -4.11
C GLY A 196 -6.88 7.79 -2.70
N LEU A 197 -7.39 7.11 -1.66
CA LEU A 197 -6.96 7.30 -0.27
C LEU A 197 -5.45 7.04 -0.05
N PRO A 198 -4.89 5.88 -0.45
CA PRO A 198 -3.44 5.65 -0.34
C PRO A 198 -2.63 6.57 -1.26
N ALA A 199 -3.17 6.99 -2.42
CA ALA A 199 -2.51 7.99 -3.28
C ALA A 199 -2.35 9.33 -2.54
N ALA A 200 -3.45 9.82 -1.98
CA ALA A 200 -3.52 11.04 -1.18
C ALA A 200 -2.57 10.99 0.02
N ALA A 201 -2.55 9.87 0.75
CA ALA A 201 -1.65 9.67 1.88
C ALA A 201 -0.17 9.74 1.44
N CYS A 202 0.18 9.10 0.33
CA CYS A 202 1.55 9.14 -0.21
C CYS A 202 1.96 10.53 -0.70
N ILE A 203 1.05 11.29 -1.32
CA ILE A 203 1.30 12.67 -1.75
C ILE A 203 1.49 13.59 -0.53
N ALA A 204 0.59 13.50 0.46
CA ALA A 204 0.73 14.25 1.70
C ALA A 204 2.05 13.92 2.41
N TRP A 205 2.42 12.64 2.47
CA TRP A 205 3.71 12.21 3.00
C TRP A 205 4.88 12.86 2.26
N ARG A 206 4.84 12.86 0.92
CA ARG A 206 5.87 13.50 0.10
C ARG A 206 6.01 14.98 0.42
N LEU A 207 4.89 15.70 0.59
CA LEU A 207 4.88 17.11 0.95
C LEU A 207 5.48 17.35 2.33
N LEU A 208 5.08 16.53 3.33
CA LEU A 208 5.59 16.62 4.70
C LEU A 208 7.08 16.26 4.80
N SER A 209 7.56 15.33 3.98
CA SER A 209 8.96 14.90 3.94
C SER A 209 9.94 15.99 3.48
N ARG A 210 9.44 17.10 2.89
CA ARG A 210 10.28 18.26 2.55
C ARG A 210 10.73 19.03 3.79
N ASN A 211 10.06 18.85 4.93
CA ASN A 211 10.46 19.47 6.18
C ASN A 211 11.56 18.63 6.84
N ALA A 212 12.69 19.25 7.20
CA ALA A 212 13.90 18.60 7.72
C ALA A 212 13.69 17.73 8.98
N GLN A 213 12.54 17.84 9.63
CA GLN A 213 12.20 17.08 10.84
C GLN A 213 11.62 15.68 10.56
N PHE A 214 11.35 15.33 9.30
CA PHE A 214 10.68 14.08 8.96
C PHE A 214 11.65 12.93 8.75
N LYS A 215 11.53 11.87 9.56
CA LYS A 215 12.41 10.70 9.45
C LYS A 215 11.99 9.79 8.28
N PRO A 216 12.94 9.33 7.46
CA PRO A 216 12.70 8.50 6.27
C PRO A 216 12.06 7.13 6.58
N SER A 217 12.28 6.61 7.79
CA SER A 217 11.93 5.24 8.21
C SER A 217 10.42 4.94 8.22
N CYS A 218 9.57 5.96 8.27
CA CYS A 218 8.14 5.76 8.48
C CYS A 218 7.39 5.27 7.22
N ILE A 219 7.87 5.54 5.99
CA ILE A 219 7.28 4.95 4.77
C ILE A 219 7.44 3.43 4.75
N ALA A 220 8.63 2.95 5.11
CA ALA A 220 8.94 1.52 5.07
C ALA A 220 8.00 0.73 6.00
N ILE A 221 7.65 1.31 7.15
CA ILE A 221 6.73 0.76 8.13
C ILE A 221 5.28 0.71 7.61
N ALA A 222 4.85 1.71 6.82
CA ALA A 222 3.51 1.78 6.24
C ALA A 222 3.34 0.93 4.96
N THR A 223 4.45 0.48 4.36
CA THR A 223 4.47 -0.24 3.07
C THR A 223 3.65 -1.55 3.06
N PRO A 224 3.67 -2.39 4.11
CA PRO A 224 2.86 -3.61 4.15
C PRO A 224 1.35 -3.31 4.12
N ALA A 225 0.91 -2.33 4.92
CA ALA A 225 -0.48 -1.90 4.98
C ALA A 225 -0.96 -1.37 3.62
N TYR A 226 -0.15 -0.53 2.98
CA TYR A 226 -0.39 -0.05 1.62
C TYR A 226 -0.54 -1.20 0.63
N THR A 227 0.38 -2.17 0.65
CA THR A 227 0.43 -3.26 -0.32
C THR A 227 -0.81 -4.14 -0.21
N ILE A 228 -1.20 -4.46 1.02
CA ILE A 228 -2.43 -5.20 1.31
C ILE A 228 -3.65 -4.45 0.80
N ALA A 229 -3.76 -3.15 1.11
CA ALA A 229 -4.91 -2.35 0.70
C ALA A 229 -5.05 -2.29 -0.82
N ILE A 230 -3.96 -2.01 -1.56
CA ILE A 230 -3.97 -1.92 -3.02
C ILE A 230 -4.23 -3.27 -3.66
N THR A 231 -3.53 -4.33 -3.22
CA THR A 231 -3.75 -5.68 -3.76
C THR A 231 -5.18 -6.13 -3.50
N GLY A 232 -5.71 -5.81 -2.33
CA GLY A 232 -7.05 -6.18 -1.97
C GLY A 232 -8.12 -5.46 -2.77
N LEU A 233 -7.95 -4.14 -2.98
CA LEU A 233 -8.84 -3.36 -3.86
C LEU A 233 -8.82 -3.88 -5.30
N LEU A 234 -7.64 -4.19 -5.85
CA LEU A 234 -7.51 -4.72 -7.21
C LEU A 234 -8.13 -6.11 -7.34
N PHE A 235 -7.96 -6.98 -6.34
CA PHE A 235 -8.59 -8.29 -6.32
C PHE A 235 -10.12 -8.19 -6.24
N CYS A 236 -10.64 -7.39 -5.31
CA CYS A 236 -12.09 -7.15 -5.21
C CYS A 236 -12.65 -6.53 -6.51
N GLY A 237 -11.93 -5.57 -7.09
CA GLY A 237 -12.31 -4.95 -8.35
C GLY A 237 -12.28 -5.91 -9.53
N TYR A 238 -11.33 -6.84 -9.57
CA TYR A 238 -11.26 -7.88 -10.58
C TYR A 238 -12.44 -8.85 -10.51
N ILE A 239 -12.75 -9.38 -9.31
CA ILE A 239 -13.87 -10.34 -9.16
C ILE A 239 -15.23 -9.65 -9.40
N ASN A 240 -15.36 -8.37 -9.03
CA ASN A 240 -16.55 -7.57 -9.28
C ASN A 240 -16.56 -6.85 -10.64
N SER A 241 -15.60 -7.14 -11.54
CA SER A 241 -15.53 -6.38 -12.78
C SER A 241 -16.64 -6.80 -13.74
N PHE A 242 -17.34 -5.80 -14.28
CA PHE A 242 -18.30 -5.97 -15.38
C PHE A 242 -17.68 -5.65 -16.75
N SER A 243 -16.40 -5.29 -16.79
CA SER A 243 -15.69 -4.77 -17.95
C SER A 243 -14.64 -5.76 -18.45
N SER A 244 -14.21 -5.60 -19.71
CA SER A 244 -13.22 -6.44 -20.38
C SER A 244 -11.76 -6.09 -20.01
N VAL A 245 -11.53 -5.44 -18.86
CA VAL A 245 -10.20 -5.05 -18.40
C VAL A 245 -9.33 -6.31 -18.21
N PRO A 246 -8.19 -6.44 -18.92
CA PRO A 246 -7.32 -7.60 -18.82
C PRO A 246 -6.75 -7.75 -17.43
N VAL A 247 -6.61 -9.01 -17.00
CA VAL A 247 -5.94 -9.39 -15.75
C VAL A 247 -4.55 -8.75 -15.64
N ALA A 248 -3.85 -8.58 -16.76
CA ALA A 248 -2.54 -7.94 -16.82
C ALA A 248 -2.54 -6.51 -16.25
N CYS A 249 -3.60 -5.72 -16.45
CA CYS A 249 -3.69 -4.35 -15.90
C CYS A 249 -3.74 -4.37 -14.37
N TYR A 250 -4.50 -5.30 -13.78
CA TYR A 250 -4.56 -5.48 -12.32
C TYR A 250 -3.20 -5.94 -11.77
N LEU A 251 -2.59 -6.96 -12.38
CA LEU A 251 -1.30 -7.48 -11.95
C LEU A 251 -0.18 -6.42 -12.08
N LEU A 252 -0.17 -5.63 -13.15
CA LEU A 252 0.80 -4.55 -13.33
C LEU A 252 0.71 -3.52 -12.19
N CYS A 253 -0.50 -3.12 -11.79
CA CYS A 253 -0.67 -2.23 -10.64
C CYS A 253 -0.20 -2.87 -9.33
N VAL A 254 -0.46 -4.17 -9.11
CA VAL A 254 0.01 -4.91 -7.94
C VAL A 254 1.55 -4.98 -7.88
N PHE A 255 2.21 -5.25 -9.01
CA PHE A 255 3.66 -5.44 -9.06
C PHE A 255 4.47 -4.15 -9.23
N ALA A 256 3.84 -3.02 -9.61
CA ALA A 256 4.55 -1.76 -9.82
C ALA A 256 5.38 -1.28 -8.60
N PRO A 257 4.90 -1.37 -7.35
CA PRO A 257 5.70 -1.00 -6.18
C PRO A 257 6.93 -1.88 -5.96
N ALA A 258 6.88 -3.15 -6.39
CA ALA A 258 8.00 -4.08 -6.29
C ALA A 258 9.19 -3.64 -7.18
N SER A 259 8.98 -2.74 -8.16
CA SER A 259 10.07 -2.12 -8.92
C SER A 259 11.08 -1.37 -8.03
N LEU A 260 10.65 -0.89 -6.85
CA LEU A 260 11.53 -0.27 -5.86
C LEU A 260 12.61 -1.24 -5.36
N PHE A 261 12.34 -2.55 -5.33
CA PHE A 261 13.32 -3.55 -4.93
C PHE A 261 14.50 -3.59 -5.90
N PHE A 262 14.21 -3.75 -7.18
CA PHE A 262 15.21 -3.84 -8.25
C PHE A 262 16.02 -2.54 -8.39
N HIS A 263 15.38 -1.40 -8.14
CA HIS A 263 16.02 -0.10 -8.15
C HIS A 263 17.19 0.02 -7.15
N THR A 264 17.10 -0.64 -6.00
CA THR A 264 18.06 -0.42 -4.91
C THR A 264 19.43 -1.07 -5.15
N HIS A 265 19.53 -1.89 -6.18
CA HIS A 265 20.77 -2.56 -6.58
C HIS A 265 21.60 -1.74 -7.59
N ASP A 266 21.03 -0.70 -8.20
CA ASP A 266 21.64 0.06 -9.30
C ASP A 266 21.54 1.58 -9.10
N LYS A 267 22.60 2.35 -9.39
CA LYS A 267 22.52 3.83 -9.38
C LYS A 267 21.51 4.29 -10.42
N LEU A 268 20.36 4.78 -9.97
CA LEU A 268 19.28 5.09 -10.89
C LEU A 268 19.39 6.50 -11.49
N THR A 269 19.32 6.55 -12.81
CA THR A 269 19.03 7.76 -13.58
C THR A 269 17.53 7.84 -13.85
N LEU A 270 16.98 9.05 -13.87
CA LEU A 270 15.56 9.36 -14.20
C LEU A 270 15.00 8.56 -15.40
N PRO A 271 15.74 8.31 -16.51
CA PRO A 271 15.27 7.46 -17.61
C PRO A 271 15.01 5.99 -17.24
N LYS A 272 15.75 5.38 -16.30
CA LYS A 272 15.46 4.01 -15.85
C LYS A 272 14.14 3.92 -15.08
N LEU A 273 13.77 4.99 -14.34
CA LEU A 273 12.47 5.06 -13.66
C LEU A 273 11.33 5.12 -14.67
N ALA A 274 11.49 5.94 -15.72
CA ALA A 274 10.51 6.03 -16.80
C ALA A 274 10.33 4.67 -17.49
N LEU A 275 11.42 3.91 -17.71
CA LEU A 275 11.36 2.58 -18.28
C LEU A 275 10.59 1.57 -17.39
N HIS A 276 10.74 1.65 -16.07
CA HIS A 276 10.00 0.78 -15.14
C HIS A 276 8.54 1.18 -14.96
N LEU A 277 8.22 2.46 -15.13
CA LEU A 277 6.83 2.94 -15.12
C LEU A 277 6.15 2.80 -16.49
N LEU A 278 6.90 2.57 -17.56
CA LEU A 278 6.37 2.42 -18.92
C LEU A 278 5.27 1.35 -19.02
N PRO A 279 5.40 0.13 -18.44
CA PRO A 279 4.34 -0.86 -18.49
C PRO A 279 3.06 -0.39 -17.78
N LEU A 280 3.19 0.36 -16.69
CA LEU A 280 2.05 0.96 -15.98
C LEU A 280 1.36 2.01 -16.86
N VAL A 281 2.14 2.88 -17.51
CA VAL A 281 1.61 3.91 -18.43
C VAL A 281 0.92 3.26 -19.62
N ILE A 282 1.52 2.23 -20.22
CA ILE A 282 0.93 1.47 -21.34
C ILE A 282 -0.38 0.82 -20.90
N ALA A 283 -0.43 0.19 -19.72
CA ALA A 283 -1.65 -0.41 -19.20
C ALA A 283 -2.77 0.61 -18.99
N VAL A 284 -2.44 1.81 -18.48
CA VAL A 284 -3.39 2.91 -18.32
C VAL A 284 -3.89 3.41 -19.67
N ILE A 285 -2.99 3.68 -20.62
CA ILE A 285 -3.36 4.13 -21.96
C ILE A 285 -4.23 3.10 -22.68
N TRP A 286 -3.88 1.82 -22.57
CA TRP A 286 -4.66 0.76 -23.19
C TRP A 286 -6.06 0.68 -22.60
N ALA A 287 -6.20 0.77 -21.27
CA ALA A 287 -7.49 0.74 -20.59
C ALA A 287 -8.39 1.93 -20.97
N THR A 288 -7.82 3.13 -21.06
CA THR A 288 -8.55 4.34 -21.46
C THR A 288 -8.94 4.31 -22.93
N THR A 289 -8.03 3.89 -23.81
CA THR A 289 -8.30 3.84 -25.26
C THR A 289 -9.38 2.83 -25.60
N ARG A 290 -9.38 1.67 -24.93
CA ARG A 290 -10.38 0.64 -25.17
C ARG A 290 -11.77 1.06 -24.72
N SER A 291 -11.90 1.69 -23.55
CA SER A 291 -13.22 2.16 -23.12
C SER A 291 -13.80 3.21 -24.06
N LEU A 292 -12.96 4.10 -24.59
CA LEU A 292 -13.38 5.11 -25.56
C LEU A 292 -13.86 4.49 -26.89
N LEU A 293 -13.32 3.34 -27.28
CA LEU A 293 -13.73 2.63 -28.49
C LEU A 293 -15.04 1.86 -28.31
N ASP A 294 -15.28 1.31 -27.12
CA ASP A 294 -16.52 0.57 -26.82
C ASP A 294 -17.74 1.52 -26.73
N ASP A 295 -17.53 2.81 -26.50
CA ASP A 295 -18.57 3.86 -26.43
C ASP A 295 -18.95 4.47 -27.81
N LEU A 296 -18.21 4.15 -28.88
CA LEU A 296 -18.42 4.66 -30.26
C LEU A 296 -19.19 3.67 -31.13
#